data_AF-A0A8B6DY09-F1
#
_entry.id   AF-A0A8B6DY09-F1
#
_cell.length_a   1.000
_cell.length_b   1.000
_cell.length_c   1.000
_cell.angle_alpha   90.00
_cell.angle_beta   90.00
_cell.angle_gamma   90.00
#
_symmetry.space_group_name_H-M   'P 1'
#
loop_
_entity.id
_entity.type
_entity.pdbx_description
1 polymer ?
#
loop_
_entity_poly.entity_id
_entity_poly.type
_entity_poly.pdbx_seq_one_letter_code
_entity_poly.pdbx_strand_id
1 'polypeptide(L)'
;GVESENCPSFSASLKAKKAVYTESLSTLADGLAVPLVGVNALETAKDYTDKMVVVKEESIALAILRLIEVEKSVIEGAGAVGLAAVIEGLLPELKNKKVVIALCGGNIDTTILGRAIERGLAVDGRLVRFVVTVSDRPGGIAELAKLLSSNGASIKDMFHERAWLKSDVFSVQVKVVAETRDQEHADEIHAILKANYKQVAWGPRHF
;
A
#
# COMPACT_ATOMS: atom_id res chain seq x y z
N GLY A 1 -13.15 8.26 -16.30
CA GLY A 1 -12.59 8.85 -15.08
C GLY A 1 -12.06 7.77 -14.16
N VAL A 2 -11.32 8.17 -13.13
CA VAL A 2 -10.78 7.27 -12.10
C VAL A 2 -11.02 7.89 -10.73
N GLU A 3 -11.42 7.09 -9.75
CA GLU A 3 -11.73 7.50 -8.37
C GLU A 3 -11.10 6.54 -7.35
N SER A 4 -10.92 6.99 -6.12
CA SER A 4 -10.61 6.09 -4.99
C SER A 4 -11.84 5.28 -4.58
N GLU A 5 -11.63 4.03 -4.17
CA GLU A 5 -12.67 3.19 -3.55
C GLU A 5 -13.25 3.78 -2.26
N ASN A 6 -12.53 4.70 -1.63
CA ASN A 6 -12.95 5.37 -0.40
C ASN A 6 -13.89 6.56 -0.65
N CYS A 7 -14.06 7.01 -1.89
CA CYS A 7 -15.08 8.01 -2.27
C CYS A 7 -15.45 7.94 -3.77
N PRO A 8 -16.12 6.86 -4.24
CA PRO A 8 -16.45 6.67 -5.65
C PRO A 8 -17.74 7.41 -6.06
N SER A 9 -17.82 8.71 -5.77
CA SER A 9 -19.06 9.49 -5.84
C SER A 9 -19.54 9.76 -7.26
N PHE A 10 -18.63 9.93 -8.22
CA PHE A 10 -18.93 10.10 -9.64
C PHE A 10 -19.44 8.82 -10.26
N SER A 11 -18.82 7.68 -9.93
CA SER A 11 -19.30 6.35 -10.31
C SER A 11 -20.73 6.10 -9.80
N ALA A 12 -20.99 6.41 -8.52
CA ALA A 12 -22.31 6.28 -7.93
C ALA A 12 -23.35 7.20 -8.61
N SER A 13 -22.96 8.45 -8.88
CA SER A 13 -23.83 9.46 -9.50
C SER A 13 -24.16 9.15 -10.96
N LEU A 14 -23.21 8.66 -11.76
CA LEU A 14 -23.47 8.20 -13.12
C LEU A 14 -24.45 7.02 -13.13
N LYS A 15 -24.26 6.04 -12.24
CA LYS A 15 -25.16 4.89 -12.12
C LYS A 15 -26.57 5.30 -11.74
N ALA A 16 -26.71 6.30 -10.85
CA ALA A 16 -28.00 6.83 -10.43
C ALA A 16 -28.61 7.84 -11.42
N LYS A 17 -27.86 8.26 -12.46
CA LYS A 17 -28.21 9.33 -13.41
C LYS A 17 -28.56 10.68 -12.74
N LYS A 18 -28.06 10.88 -11.53
CA LYS A 18 -28.21 12.11 -10.73
C LYS A 18 -27.13 12.14 -9.66
N ALA A 19 -26.81 13.34 -9.16
CA ALA A 19 -25.90 13.47 -8.03
C ALA A 19 -26.48 12.73 -6.81
N VAL A 20 -25.71 11.80 -6.26
CA VAL A 20 -26.05 11.06 -5.04
C VAL A 20 -24.92 11.20 -4.03
N TYR A 21 -25.29 11.29 -2.77
CA TYR A 21 -24.32 11.26 -1.68
C TYR A 21 -23.68 9.88 -1.61
N THR A 22 -22.35 9.87 -1.48
CA THR A 22 -21.53 8.69 -1.25
C THR A 22 -20.72 8.94 0.01
N GLU A 23 -20.65 7.95 0.90
CA GLU A 23 -19.79 8.04 2.08
C GLU A 23 -18.33 8.23 1.65
N SER A 24 -17.62 9.13 2.33
CA SER A 24 -16.20 9.39 2.09
C SER A 24 -15.39 8.91 3.26
N LEU A 25 -14.54 7.91 3.03
CA LEU A 25 -13.54 7.44 3.98
C LEU A 25 -12.21 8.21 3.79
N SER A 26 -11.27 8.01 4.71
CA SER A 26 -9.92 8.60 4.59
C SER A 26 -9.20 8.02 3.38
N THR A 27 -8.65 8.88 2.52
CA THR A 27 -7.97 8.47 1.28
C THR A 27 -6.70 9.29 1.06
N LEU A 28 -5.72 8.69 0.36
CA LEU A 28 -4.57 9.39 -0.20
C LEU A 28 -4.95 10.35 -1.33
N ALA A 29 -6.09 10.14 -1.98
CA ALA A 29 -6.66 11.01 -3.00
C ALA A 29 -7.69 11.97 -2.40
N ASP A 30 -7.26 12.79 -1.45
CA ASP A 30 -8.09 13.77 -0.75
C ASP A 30 -8.78 14.78 -1.68
N GLY A 31 -8.10 15.21 -2.76
CA GLY A 31 -8.71 16.03 -3.81
C GLY A 31 -9.89 15.38 -4.54
N LEU A 32 -10.04 14.06 -4.43
CA LEU A 32 -11.18 13.29 -4.95
C LEU A 32 -12.20 12.89 -3.86
N ALA A 33 -11.96 13.23 -2.60
CA ALA A 33 -12.85 12.94 -1.47
C ALA A 33 -14.08 13.86 -1.45
N VAL A 34 -14.82 13.87 -2.55
CA VAL A 34 -15.99 14.73 -2.78
C VAL A 34 -17.25 13.86 -2.68
N PRO A 35 -17.94 13.81 -1.53
CA PRO A 35 -19.03 12.84 -1.31
C PRO A 35 -20.29 13.13 -2.14
N LEU A 36 -20.45 14.36 -2.64
CA LEU A 36 -21.55 14.74 -3.52
C LEU A 36 -21.00 15.47 -4.75
N VAL A 37 -21.14 14.84 -5.91
CA VAL A 37 -20.67 15.38 -7.19
C VAL A 37 -21.44 16.66 -7.54
N GLY A 38 -20.73 17.66 -8.05
CA GLY A 38 -21.36 18.86 -8.59
C GLY A 38 -22.27 18.54 -9.78
N VAL A 39 -23.53 18.99 -9.72
CA VAL A 39 -24.55 18.66 -10.74
C VAL A 39 -24.15 19.08 -12.16
N ASN A 40 -23.50 20.24 -12.31
CA ASN A 40 -23.01 20.71 -13.60
C ASN A 40 -21.85 19.85 -14.13
N ALA A 41 -20.97 19.39 -13.24
CA ALA A 41 -19.85 18.52 -13.62
C ALA A 41 -20.37 17.15 -14.08
N LEU A 42 -21.34 16.58 -13.36
CA LEU A 42 -21.99 15.33 -13.76
C LEU A 42 -22.69 15.48 -15.11
N GLU A 43 -23.51 16.52 -15.28
CA GLU A 43 -24.23 16.77 -16.52
C GLU A 43 -23.29 16.98 -17.71
N THR A 44 -22.17 17.68 -17.48
CA THR A 44 -21.17 17.93 -18.52
C THR A 44 -20.43 16.66 -18.91
N ALA A 45 -19.95 15.87 -17.94
CA ALA A 45 -19.03 14.77 -18.20
C ALA A 45 -19.71 13.43 -18.51
N LYS A 46 -21.00 13.24 -18.20
CA LYS A 46 -21.70 11.95 -18.40
C LYS A 46 -21.65 11.42 -19.83
N ASP A 47 -21.68 12.31 -20.83
CA ASP A 47 -21.74 11.93 -22.25
C ASP A 47 -20.34 11.80 -22.88
N TYR A 48 -19.29 12.27 -22.20
CA TYR A 48 -17.89 12.19 -22.65
C TYR A 48 -17.06 11.17 -21.86
N THR A 49 -17.64 10.54 -20.84
CA THR A 49 -16.94 9.58 -20.00
C THR A 49 -17.32 8.16 -20.38
N ASP A 50 -16.44 7.46 -21.09
CA ASP A 50 -16.71 6.08 -21.51
C ASP A 50 -16.77 5.09 -20.32
N LYS A 51 -15.90 5.30 -19.33
CA LYS A 51 -15.72 4.38 -18.21
C LYS A 51 -15.30 5.12 -16.95
N MET A 52 -15.86 4.72 -15.81
CA MET A 52 -15.31 5.03 -14.50
C MET A 52 -14.59 3.81 -13.94
N VAL A 53 -13.42 4.03 -13.34
CA VAL A 53 -12.62 3.01 -12.67
C VAL A 53 -12.43 3.42 -11.22
N VAL A 54 -12.57 2.46 -10.31
CA VAL A 54 -12.37 2.65 -8.88
C VAL A 54 -11.11 1.90 -8.49
N VAL A 55 -10.14 2.60 -7.90
CA VAL A 55 -8.82 2.06 -7.51
C VAL A 55 -8.68 1.93 -6.01
N LYS A 56 -7.84 0.98 -5.59
CA LYS A 56 -7.52 0.77 -4.17
C LYS A 56 -6.52 1.79 -3.64
N GLU A 57 -6.57 2.02 -2.33
CA GLU A 57 -5.61 2.89 -1.65
C GLU A 57 -4.17 2.38 -1.79
N GLU A 58 -3.97 1.07 -1.78
CA GLU A 58 -2.66 0.45 -2.02
C GLU A 58 -2.11 0.79 -3.41
N SER A 59 -2.97 0.76 -4.42
CA SER A 59 -2.61 1.09 -5.80
C SER A 59 -2.25 2.57 -5.96
N ILE A 60 -2.93 3.47 -5.23
CA ILE A 60 -2.60 4.90 -5.20
C ILE A 60 -1.23 5.12 -4.55
N ALA A 61 -0.96 4.48 -3.41
CA ALA A 61 0.34 4.55 -2.75
C ALA A 61 1.48 4.05 -3.64
N LEU A 62 1.27 2.92 -4.33
CA LEU A 62 2.24 2.38 -5.27
C LEU A 62 2.43 3.30 -6.49
N ALA A 63 1.37 3.92 -7.00
CA ALA A 63 1.47 4.89 -8.10
C ALA A 63 2.29 6.12 -7.70
N ILE A 64 2.06 6.70 -6.52
CA ILE A 64 2.87 7.81 -5.99
C ILE A 64 4.35 7.40 -5.91
N LEU A 65 4.63 6.22 -5.36
CA LEU A 65 5.99 5.68 -5.29
C LEU A 65 6.65 5.59 -6.67
N ARG A 66 5.95 5.03 -7.66
CA ARG A 66 6.47 4.90 -9.03
C ARG A 66 6.71 6.25 -9.71
N LEU A 67 5.84 7.24 -9.50
CA LEU A 67 6.03 8.59 -10.06
C LEU A 67 7.30 9.25 -9.49
N ILE A 68 7.63 8.99 -8.23
CA ILE A 68 8.88 9.48 -7.63
C ILE A 68 10.10 8.69 -8.15
N GLU A 69 9.98 7.37 -8.27
CA GLU A 69 11.10 6.50 -8.67
C GLU A 69 11.47 6.63 -10.15
N VAL A 70 10.46 6.77 -11.02
CA VAL A 70 10.64 6.75 -12.47
C VAL A 70 10.63 8.17 -13.02
N GLU A 71 9.55 8.91 -12.77
CA GLU A 71 9.34 10.26 -13.32
C GLU A 71 10.00 11.38 -12.49
N LYS A 72 10.59 11.03 -11.33
CA LYS A 72 11.24 11.98 -10.41
C LYS A 72 10.34 13.16 -10.03
N SER A 73 9.04 12.91 -9.98
CA SER A 73 8.00 13.93 -9.79
C SER A 73 7.20 13.65 -8.52
N VAL A 74 6.95 14.70 -7.74
CA VAL A 74 6.12 14.63 -6.53
C VAL A 74 4.67 14.94 -6.91
N ILE A 75 3.84 13.89 -6.90
CA ILE A 75 2.43 13.94 -7.32
C ILE A 75 1.56 13.54 -6.13
N GLU A 76 0.46 14.25 -5.90
CA GLU A 76 -0.50 13.92 -4.83
C GLU A 76 -1.37 12.71 -5.21
N GLY A 77 -2.10 12.12 -4.26
CA GLY A 77 -2.88 10.90 -4.56
C GLY A 77 -3.95 11.10 -5.62
N ALA A 78 -4.64 12.25 -5.64
CA ALA A 78 -5.61 12.59 -6.67
C ALA A 78 -4.98 12.66 -8.07
N GLY A 79 -3.76 13.19 -8.19
CA GLY A 79 -3.00 13.21 -9.44
C GLY A 79 -2.45 11.84 -9.86
N ALA A 80 -2.28 10.92 -8.90
CA ALA A 80 -1.70 9.60 -9.15
C ALA A 80 -2.73 8.52 -9.54
N VAL A 81 -4.03 8.74 -9.33
CA VAL A 81 -5.06 7.69 -9.53
C VAL A 81 -5.10 7.12 -10.94
N GLY A 82 -4.79 7.94 -11.96
CA GLY A 82 -4.74 7.47 -13.34
C GLY A 82 -3.67 6.40 -13.57
N LEU A 83 -2.50 6.56 -12.94
CA LEU A 83 -1.44 5.54 -12.95
C LEU A 83 -1.82 4.35 -12.08
N ALA A 84 -2.47 4.59 -10.93
CA ALA A 84 -2.95 3.52 -10.05
C ALA A 84 -3.87 2.54 -10.80
N ALA A 85 -4.79 3.05 -11.63
CA ALA A 85 -5.68 2.21 -12.44
C ALA A 85 -4.95 1.33 -13.45
N VAL A 86 -3.83 1.82 -14.00
CA VAL A 86 -2.99 1.06 -14.93
C VAL A 86 -2.19 0.00 -14.20
N ILE A 87 -1.57 0.34 -13.06
CA ILE A 87 -0.79 -0.60 -12.24
C ILE A 87 -1.66 -1.73 -11.70
N GLU A 88 -2.89 -1.41 -11.26
CA GLU A 88 -3.86 -2.41 -10.77
C GLU A 88 -4.44 -3.29 -11.90
N GLY A 89 -4.21 -2.95 -13.17
CA GLY A 89 -4.65 -3.75 -14.31
C GLY A 89 -6.14 -3.63 -14.63
N LEU A 90 -6.79 -2.53 -14.23
CA LEU A 90 -8.24 -2.31 -14.38
C LEU A 90 -8.66 -1.83 -15.79
N LEU A 91 -7.69 -1.64 -16.67
CA LEU A 91 -7.84 -1.12 -18.03
C LEU A 91 -7.17 -2.04 -19.08
N PRO A 92 -7.50 -3.35 -19.13
CA PRO A 92 -6.88 -4.29 -20.09
C PRO A 92 -7.08 -3.87 -21.55
N GLU A 93 -8.17 -3.16 -21.85
CA GLU A 93 -8.48 -2.61 -23.18
C GLU A 93 -7.47 -1.56 -23.67
N LEU A 94 -6.60 -1.06 -22.79
CA LEU A 94 -5.55 -0.09 -23.12
C LEU A 94 -4.19 -0.74 -23.41
N LYS A 95 -4.06 -2.06 -23.26
CA LYS A 95 -2.81 -2.77 -23.54
C LYS A 95 -2.34 -2.51 -24.99
N ASN A 96 -1.05 -2.21 -25.14
CA ASN A 96 -0.40 -1.87 -26.42
C ASN A 96 -0.94 -0.60 -27.12
N LYS A 97 -1.69 0.24 -26.42
CA LYS A 97 -2.12 1.56 -26.94
C LYS A 97 -1.21 2.66 -26.41
N LYS A 98 -1.26 3.83 -27.07
CA LYS A 98 -0.69 5.06 -26.52
C LYS A 98 -1.68 5.63 -25.50
N VAL A 99 -1.25 5.70 -24.25
CA VAL A 99 -2.07 6.18 -23.13
C VAL A 99 -1.43 7.44 -22.58
N VAL A 100 -2.24 8.46 -22.31
CA VAL A 100 -1.84 9.68 -21.62
C VAL A 100 -2.54 9.71 -20.27
N ILE A 101 -1.76 9.89 -19.20
CA ILE A 101 -2.28 10.05 -17.84
C ILE A 101 -2.07 11.51 -17.45
N ALA A 102 -3.13 12.18 -17.02
CA ALA A 102 -3.04 13.55 -16.52
C ALA A 102 -2.55 13.53 -15.07
N LEU A 103 -1.38 14.11 -14.82
CA LEU A 103 -0.85 14.35 -13.48
C LEU A 103 -1.35 15.71 -13.00
N CYS A 104 -2.55 15.75 -12.42
CA CYS A 104 -3.29 16.99 -12.21
C CYS A 104 -2.97 17.76 -10.91
N GLY A 105 -2.14 17.22 -10.02
CA GLY A 105 -1.84 17.84 -8.73
C GLY A 105 -0.58 17.31 -8.07
N GLY A 106 0.09 18.18 -7.31
CA GLY A 106 1.33 17.89 -6.59
C GLY A 106 1.38 18.50 -5.20
N ASN A 107 0.22 18.88 -4.64
CA ASN A 107 0.11 19.54 -3.35
C ASN A 107 0.00 18.50 -2.23
N ILE A 108 1.09 17.77 -1.98
CA ILE A 108 1.15 16.74 -0.95
C ILE A 108 2.07 17.18 0.19
N ASP A 109 1.56 17.11 1.42
CA ASP A 109 2.37 17.33 2.62
C ASP A 109 3.46 16.25 2.76
N THR A 110 4.64 16.65 3.26
CA THR A 110 5.81 15.75 3.37
C THR A 110 5.55 14.55 4.30
N THR A 111 4.70 14.71 5.31
CA THR A 111 4.29 13.62 6.21
C THR A 111 3.40 12.62 5.48
N ILE A 112 2.46 13.10 4.67
CA ILE A 112 1.58 12.25 3.86
C ILE A 112 2.38 11.55 2.75
N LEU A 113 3.30 12.27 2.11
CA LEU A 113 4.23 11.72 1.14
C LEU A 113 5.07 10.59 1.75
N GLY A 114 5.65 10.80 2.93
CA GLY A 114 6.42 9.77 3.64
C GLY A 114 5.58 8.51 3.92
N ARG A 115 4.34 8.68 4.40
CA ARG A 115 3.41 7.55 4.63
C ARG A 115 3.03 6.84 3.33
N ALA A 116 2.81 7.58 2.24
CA ALA A 116 2.50 7.00 0.94
C ALA A 116 3.68 6.18 0.39
N ILE A 117 4.92 6.67 0.56
CA ILE A 117 6.14 5.93 0.20
C ILE A 117 6.23 4.63 1.01
N GLU A 118 6.07 4.68 2.33
CA GLU A 118 6.13 3.46 3.16
C GLU A 118 5.05 2.44 2.79
N ARG A 119 3.82 2.89 2.54
CA ARG A 119 2.74 2.02 2.06
C ARG A 119 3.05 1.44 0.69
N GLY A 120 3.55 2.26 -0.24
CA GLY A 120 3.96 1.81 -1.56
C GLY A 120 5.07 0.75 -1.48
N LEU A 121 6.10 0.96 -0.67
CA LEU A 121 7.17 -0.02 -0.44
C LEU A 121 6.62 -1.33 0.15
N ALA A 122 5.63 -1.26 1.05
CA ALA A 122 5.00 -2.45 1.61
C ALA A 122 4.19 -3.24 0.57
N VAL A 123 3.44 -2.54 -0.30
CA VAL A 123 2.69 -3.16 -1.41
C VAL A 123 3.64 -3.80 -2.43
N ASP A 124 4.80 -3.18 -2.65
CA ASP A 124 5.83 -3.63 -3.57
C ASP A 124 6.73 -4.75 -2.99
N GLY A 125 6.42 -5.25 -1.79
CA GLY A 125 7.19 -6.30 -1.12
C GLY A 125 8.60 -5.86 -0.71
N ARG A 126 8.86 -4.55 -0.64
CA ARG A 126 10.16 -3.97 -0.23
C ARG A 126 10.23 -3.56 1.23
N LEU A 127 9.08 -3.55 1.90
CA LEU A 127 8.98 -3.31 3.33
C LEU A 127 8.03 -4.35 3.94
N VAL A 128 8.58 -5.25 4.74
CA VAL A 128 7.86 -6.37 5.33
C VAL A 128 7.75 -6.22 6.83
N ARG A 129 6.69 -6.81 7.38
CA ARG A 129 6.43 -6.87 8.82
C ARG A 129 6.13 -8.31 9.19
N PHE A 130 6.80 -8.84 10.20
CA PHE A 130 6.49 -10.17 10.73
C PHE A 130 6.75 -10.25 12.23
N VAL A 131 6.10 -11.21 12.88
CA VAL A 131 6.33 -11.57 14.28
C VAL A 131 6.90 -12.98 14.32
N VAL A 132 7.98 -13.17 15.05
CA VAL A 132 8.64 -14.45 15.22
C VAL A 132 8.85 -14.72 16.71
N THR A 133 8.56 -15.94 17.15
CA THR A 133 8.90 -16.38 18.52
C THR A 133 10.30 -16.96 18.52
N VAL A 134 11.21 -16.34 19.28
CA VAL A 134 12.60 -16.79 19.44
C VAL A 134 12.86 -17.21 20.89
N SER A 135 13.99 -17.90 21.12
CA SER A 135 14.47 -18.25 22.46
C SER A 135 14.79 -16.99 23.27
N ASP A 136 14.34 -16.92 24.53
CA ASP A 136 14.69 -15.86 25.49
C ASP A 136 16.04 -16.10 26.19
N ARG A 137 16.80 -17.12 25.74
CA ARG A 137 18.19 -17.34 26.17
C ARG A 137 19.14 -16.37 25.45
N PRO A 138 20.32 -16.08 26.03
CA PRO A 138 21.36 -15.32 25.34
C PRO A 138 21.63 -15.88 23.95
N GLY A 139 21.53 -15.03 22.92
CA GLY A 139 21.74 -15.40 21.52
C GLY A 139 20.49 -15.49 20.66
N GLY A 140 19.28 -15.69 21.21
CA GLY A 140 18.08 -15.93 20.37
C GLY A 140 17.74 -14.80 19.38
N ILE A 141 17.79 -13.54 19.83
CA ILE A 141 17.61 -12.37 18.95
C ILE A 141 18.83 -12.19 18.02
N ALA A 142 20.03 -12.50 18.50
CA ALA A 142 21.24 -12.38 17.68
C ALA A 142 21.23 -13.38 16.51
N GLU A 143 20.72 -14.59 16.72
CA GLU A 143 20.50 -15.59 15.67
C GLU A 143 19.50 -15.11 14.63
N LEU A 144 18.38 -14.51 15.07
CA LEU A 144 17.40 -13.91 14.16
C LEU A 144 18.00 -12.79 13.32
N ALA A 145 18.71 -11.86 13.96
CA ALA A 145 19.36 -10.75 13.27
C ALA A 145 20.43 -11.23 12.27
N LYS A 146 21.17 -12.27 12.64
CA LYS A 146 22.15 -12.92 11.76
C LYS A 146 21.48 -13.62 10.59
N LEU A 147 20.36 -14.32 10.82
CA LEU A 147 19.60 -15.00 9.77
C LEU A 147 19.08 -14.01 8.74
N LEU A 148 18.47 -12.90 9.17
CA LEU A 148 17.96 -11.86 8.28
C LEU A 148 19.09 -11.20 7.47
N SER A 149 20.16 -10.77 8.14
CA SER A 149 21.28 -10.10 7.46
C SER A 149 22.04 -11.02 6.51
N SER A 150 22.22 -12.30 6.85
CA SER A 150 22.90 -13.28 5.98
C SER A 150 22.10 -13.59 4.70
N ASN A 151 20.80 -13.32 4.71
CA ASN A 151 19.93 -13.47 3.54
C ASN A 151 19.62 -12.12 2.87
N GLY A 152 20.30 -11.04 3.23
CA GLY A 152 20.17 -9.75 2.53
C GLY A 152 18.97 -8.89 2.93
N ALA A 153 18.28 -9.22 4.02
CA ALA A 153 17.26 -8.35 4.60
C ALA A 153 17.88 -7.35 5.59
N SER A 154 17.44 -6.09 5.54
CA SER A 154 17.84 -5.05 6.48
C SER A 154 16.77 -4.85 7.55
N ILE A 155 17.16 -4.76 8.82
CA ILE A 155 16.20 -4.54 9.91
C ILE A 155 16.00 -3.03 10.07
N LYS A 156 14.77 -2.57 9.83
CA LYS A 156 14.37 -1.16 10.04
C LYS A 156 13.95 -0.94 11.48
N ASP A 157 13.23 -1.89 12.07
CA ASP A 157 12.77 -1.81 13.45
C ASP A 157 12.59 -3.20 14.07
N MET A 158 12.77 -3.31 15.39
CA MET A 158 12.64 -4.56 16.13
C MET A 158 12.16 -4.30 17.56
N PHE A 159 11.02 -4.87 17.92
CA PHE A 159 10.46 -4.82 19.27
C PHE A 159 10.29 -6.22 19.84
N HIS A 160 10.65 -6.41 21.11
CA HIS A 160 10.49 -7.69 21.79
C HIS A 160 9.46 -7.58 22.92
N GLU A 161 8.61 -8.59 23.06
CA GLU A 161 7.56 -8.64 24.07
C GLU A 161 7.59 -9.97 24.83
N ARG A 162 7.71 -9.87 26.17
CA ARG A 162 7.82 -11.02 27.09
C ARG A 162 6.55 -11.26 27.89
N ALA A 163 5.74 -10.22 28.12
CA ALA A 163 4.70 -10.20 29.15
C ALA A 163 3.46 -11.07 28.83
N TRP A 164 3.24 -11.49 27.58
CA TRP A 164 1.98 -12.12 27.14
C TRP A 164 2.12 -13.55 26.60
N LEU A 165 3.27 -14.20 26.79
CA LEU A 165 3.45 -15.60 26.39
C LEU A 165 2.84 -16.54 27.45
N LYS A 166 1.58 -16.94 27.21
CA LYS A 166 0.80 -17.79 28.12
C LYS A 166 1.32 -19.24 28.26
N SER A 167 2.28 -19.67 27.44
CA SER A 167 2.64 -21.08 27.29
C SER A 167 4.12 -21.44 27.51
N ASP A 168 5.04 -20.48 27.49
CA ASP A 168 6.48 -20.75 27.63
C ASP A 168 7.25 -19.55 28.20
N VAL A 169 7.95 -19.73 29.32
CA VAL A 169 8.72 -18.71 30.04
C VAL A 169 10.07 -18.44 29.37
N PHE A 170 10.53 -19.33 28.48
CA PHE A 170 11.83 -19.23 27.81
C PHE A 170 11.74 -18.77 26.36
N SER A 171 10.60 -18.19 25.97
CA SER A 171 10.36 -17.67 24.63
C SER A 171 10.11 -16.16 24.68
N VAL A 172 10.40 -15.46 23.60
CA VAL A 172 10.09 -14.03 23.43
C VAL A 172 9.55 -13.80 22.03
N GLN A 173 8.47 -13.02 21.91
CA GLN A 173 7.96 -12.60 20.61
C GLN A 173 8.72 -11.38 20.14
N VAL A 174 9.21 -11.43 18.91
CA VAL A 174 9.95 -10.35 18.28
C VAL A 174 9.16 -9.89 17.06
N LYS A 175 8.67 -8.65 17.14
CA LYS A 175 8.03 -7.94 16.04
C LYS A 175 9.11 -7.23 15.25
N VAL A 176 9.24 -7.55 13.96
CA VAL A 176 10.29 -7.03 13.08
C VAL A 176 9.69 -6.30 11.89
N VAL A 177 10.20 -5.09 11.63
CA VAL A 177 10.03 -4.39 10.36
C VAL A 177 11.35 -4.51 9.60
N ALA A 178 11.32 -5.09 8.40
CA ALA A 178 12.51 -5.31 7.60
C ALA A 178 12.32 -4.83 6.16
N GLU A 179 13.42 -4.42 5.53
CA GLU A 179 13.49 -4.04 4.12
C GLU A 179 14.00 -5.21 3.29
N THR A 180 13.38 -5.39 2.13
CA THR A 180 13.62 -6.46 1.18
C THR A 180 13.79 -5.87 -0.22
N ARG A 181 14.49 -6.58 -1.12
CA ARG A 181 14.74 -6.10 -2.48
C ARG A 181 13.46 -5.96 -3.30
N ASP A 182 12.56 -6.93 -3.16
CA ASP A 182 11.31 -7.07 -3.89
C ASP A 182 10.44 -8.15 -3.23
N GLN A 183 9.27 -8.42 -3.82
CA GLN A 183 8.32 -9.43 -3.37
C GLN A 183 8.90 -10.86 -3.36
N GLU A 184 9.74 -11.23 -4.34
CA GLU A 184 10.34 -12.56 -4.39
C GLU A 184 11.29 -12.77 -3.21
N HIS A 185 12.15 -11.79 -2.95
CA HIS A 185 13.02 -11.80 -1.78
C HIS A 185 12.25 -11.78 -0.45
N ALA A 186 11.11 -11.07 -0.38
CA ALA A 186 10.23 -11.12 0.79
C ALA A 186 9.68 -12.54 1.05
N ASP A 187 9.31 -13.26 -0.01
CA ASP A 187 8.84 -14.64 0.08
C ASP A 187 9.96 -15.61 0.49
N GLU A 188 11.19 -15.41 -0.01
CA GLU A 188 12.38 -16.15 0.42
C GLU A 188 12.63 -15.99 1.92
N ILE A 189 12.63 -14.74 2.43
CA ILE A 189 12.81 -14.46 3.86
C ILE A 189 11.71 -15.13 4.69
N HIS A 190 10.46 -15.05 4.25
CA HIS A 190 9.35 -15.71 4.92
C HIS A 190 9.53 -17.24 4.98
N ALA A 191 9.95 -17.87 3.89
CA ALA A 191 10.22 -19.30 3.83
C ALA A 191 11.35 -19.71 4.79
N ILE A 192 12.45 -18.96 4.81
CA ILE A 192 13.60 -19.19 5.70
C ILE A 192 13.18 -19.04 7.17
N LEU A 193 12.37 -18.03 7.52
CA LEU A 193 11.85 -17.86 8.87
C LEU A 193 10.99 -19.07 9.29
N LYS A 194 10.09 -19.55 8.42
CA LYS A 194 9.26 -20.73 8.69
C LYS A 194 10.07 -22.02 8.84
N ALA A 195 11.21 -22.13 8.16
CA ALA A 195 12.10 -23.28 8.30
C ALA A 195 12.86 -23.29 9.63
N ASN A 196 13.18 -22.11 10.18
CA ASN A 196 14.01 -21.97 11.38
C ASN A 196 13.21 -21.73 12.68
N TYR A 197 11.98 -21.23 12.58
CA TYR A 197 11.16 -20.87 13.74
C TYR A 197 9.77 -21.51 13.68
N LYS A 198 9.30 -21.99 14.84
CA LYS A 198 8.01 -22.70 14.95
C LYS A 198 6.79 -21.78 14.80
N GLN A 199 6.92 -20.53 15.21
CA GLN A 199 5.83 -19.56 15.22
C GLN A 199 6.29 -18.32 14.46
N VAL A 200 5.78 -18.17 13.23
CA VAL A 200 6.02 -17.03 12.35
C VAL A 200 4.67 -16.52 11.88
N ALA A 201 4.40 -15.25 12.14
CA ALA A 201 3.19 -14.56 11.69
C ALA A 201 3.59 -13.43 10.74
N TRP A 202 3.13 -13.48 9.50
CA TRP A 202 3.58 -12.59 8.43
C TRP A 202 2.53 -11.55 8.04
N GLY A 203 2.98 -10.31 7.84
CA GLY A 203 2.14 -9.20 7.44
C GLY A 203 1.56 -8.41 8.63
N PRO A 204 0.83 -7.32 8.33
CA PRO A 204 0.42 -6.32 9.32
C PRO A 204 -0.67 -6.79 10.27
N ARG A 205 -1.43 -7.85 9.95
CA ARG A 205 -2.53 -8.37 10.80
C ARG A 205 -2.06 -9.00 12.11
N HIS A 206 -0.77 -9.22 12.24
CA HIS A 206 -0.16 -9.88 13.40
C HIS A 206 0.69 -8.93 14.25
N PHE A 207 0.67 -7.63 13.93
CA PHE A 207 1.35 -6.56 14.68
C PHE A 207 0.45 -5.96 15.76
#